data_AF-A0A2N8KWL0-F1
#
_entry.id   AF-A0A2N8KWL0-F1
#
_cell.length_a   1.000
_cell.length_b   1.000
_cell.length_c   1.000
_cell.angle_alpha   90.00
_cell.angle_beta   90.00
_cell.angle_gamma   90.00
#
_symmetry.space_group_name_H-M   'P 1'
#
loop_
_entity.id
_entity.type
_entity.pdbx_description
1 polymer ?
#
loop_
_entity_poly.entity_id
_entity_poly.type
_entity_poly.pdbx_seq_one_letter_code
_entity_poly.pdbx_strand_id
1 'polypeptide(L)'
;MAYYLLTWLMVGLLAALWSLASWAFHSLAVWTVTALGSQAEGLPTLGARLSDLHLPAWLAPWVPEGLLQGLAEFVDLFAPLLKAVLEAMPVLGEWLSPLIWVGWGLGMFLLLLLGGGLSLLLKLMQSKAASLAPQRSLPSA
;
A
#
# COMPACT_ATOMS: atom_id res chain seq x y z
N MET A 1 -12.20 -24.08 12.19
CA MET A 1 -12.56 -23.31 10.98
C MET A 1 -12.41 -21.81 11.12
N ALA A 2 -12.97 -21.17 12.16
CA ALA A 2 -12.95 -19.71 12.31
C ALA A 2 -11.54 -19.06 12.25
N TYR A 3 -10.51 -19.70 12.83
CA TYR A 3 -9.14 -19.17 12.82
C TYR A 3 -8.53 -19.08 11.40
N TYR A 4 -8.80 -20.06 10.53
CA TYR A 4 -8.33 -20.01 9.14
C TYR A 4 -9.01 -18.89 8.36
N LEU A 5 -10.33 -18.72 8.53
CA LEU A 5 -11.06 -17.61 7.91
C LEU A 5 -10.52 -16.25 8.36
N LEU A 6 -10.26 -16.07 9.67
CA LEU A 6 -9.75 -14.80 10.20
C LEU A 6 -8.36 -14.47 9.65
N THR A 7 -7.47 -15.46 9.57
CA THR A 7 -6.12 -15.29 9.00
C THR A 7 -6.19 -14.88 7.52
N TRP A 8 -7.00 -15.58 6.72
CA TRP A 8 -7.15 -15.25 5.30
C TRP A 8 -7.89 -13.93 5.06
N LEU A 9 -8.83 -13.56 5.92
CA LEU A 9 -9.49 -12.26 5.88
C LEU A 9 -8.49 -11.13 6.14
N MET A 10 -7.60 -11.29 7.12
CA MET A 10 -6.59 -10.27 7.43
C MET A 10 -5.52 -10.17 6.34
N VAL A 11 -5.08 -11.31 5.78
CA VAL A 11 -4.20 -11.34 4.58
C VAL A 11 -4.90 -10.69 3.39
N GLY A 12 -6.20 -10.95 3.19
CA GLY A 12 -7.01 -10.36 2.13
C GLY A 12 -7.14 -8.84 2.26
N LEU A 13 -7.39 -8.33 3.47
CA LEU A 13 -7.42 -6.89 3.74
C LEU A 13 -6.07 -6.23 3.50
N LEU A 14 -4.99 -6.87 3.95
CA LEU A 14 -3.63 -6.38 3.73
C LEU A 14 -3.26 -6.39 2.24
N ALA A 15 -3.67 -7.42 1.51
CA ALA A 15 -3.51 -7.52 0.05
C ALA A 15 -4.34 -6.47 -0.69
N ALA A 16 -5.57 -6.20 -0.24
CA ALA A 16 -6.40 -5.13 -0.79
C ALA A 16 -5.76 -3.75 -0.56
N LEU A 17 -5.26 -3.49 0.66
CA LEU A 17 -4.56 -2.25 0.98
C LEU A 17 -3.27 -2.09 0.16
N TRP A 18 -2.49 -3.16 0.04
CA TRP A 18 -1.28 -3.18 -0.79
C TRP A 18 -1.58 -2.92 -2.27
N SER A 19 -2.64 -3.56 -2.79
CA SER A 19 -3.08 -3.36 -4.17
C SER A 19 -3.56 -1.93 -4.40
N LEU A 20 -4.31 -1.37 -3.45
CA LEU A 20 -4.78 0.01 -3.51
C LEU A 20 -3.60 1.00 -3.48
N ALA A 21 -2.61 0.78 -2.63
CA ALA A 21 -1.41 1.60 -2.55
C ALA A 21 -0.59 1.54 -3.86
N SER A 22 -0.39 0.34 -4.42
CA SER A 22 0.31 0.13 -5.69
C SER A 22 -0.42 0.80 -6.86
N TRP A 23 -1.75 0.71 -6.87
CA TRP A 23 -2.59 1.35 -7.87
C TRP A 23 -2.58 2.88 -7.75
N ALA A 24 -2.65 3.42 -6.54
CA ALA A 24 -2.55 4.86 -6.30
C ALA A 24 -1.19 5.39 -6.75
N PHE A 25 -0.11 4.68 -6.44
CA PHE A 25 1.23 5.03 -6.89
C PHE A 25 1.34 5.00 -8.42
N HIS A 26 0.81 3.96 -9.07
CA HIS A 26 0.76 3.88 -10.54
C HIS A 26 -0.03 5.02 -11.18
N SER A 27 -1.19 5.34 -10.61
CA SER A 27 -2.06 6.40 -11.12
C SER A 27 -1.39 7.76 -10.99
N LEU A 28 -0.75 8.03 -9.84
CA LEU A 28 0.05 9.23 -9.65
C LEU A 28 1.22 9.29 -10.62
N ALA A 29 1.93 8.18 -10.82
CA ALA A 29 3.06 8.10 -11.73
C ALA A 29 2.69 8.35 -13.21
N VAL A 30 1.55 7.82 -13.67
CA VAL A 30 1.03 8.10 -15.02
C VAL A 30 0.54 9.56 -15.12
N TRP A 31 -0.13 10.05 -14.07
CA TRP A 31 -0.56 11.45 -14.01
C TRP A 31 0.62 12.42 -14.03
N THR A 32 1.72 12.14 -13.31
CA THR A 32 2.90 13.01 -13.32
C THR A 32 3.58 13.04 -14.68
N VAL A 33 3.74 11.90 -15.35
CA VAL A 33 4.33 11.84 -16.71
C VAL A 33 3.49 12.66 -17.70
N THR A 34 2.16 12.54 -17.64
CA THR A 34 1.26 13.31 -18.50
C THR A 34 1.20 14.79 -18.15
N ALA A 35 1.28 15.14 -16.85
CA ALA A 35 1.34 16.52 -16.38
C ALA A 35 2.69 17.20 -16.72
N LEU A 36 3.81 16.49 -16.61
CA LEU A 36 5.15 16.96 -17.01
C LEU A 36 5.24 17.32 -18.49
N GLY A 37 4.54 16.58 -19.36
CA GLY A 37 4.45 16.89 -20.79
C GLY A 37 3.69 18.19 -21.10
N SER A 38 2.98 18.78 -20.13
CA SER A 38 2.21 20.01 -20.30
C SER A 38 2.64 21.17 -19.38
N GLN A 39 3.18 20.91 -18.18
CA GLN A 39 3.48 21.93 -17.14
C GLN A 39 4.59 21.48 -16.16
N ALA A 40 5.82 21.27 -16.65
CA ALA A 40 6.95 20.72 -15.87
C ALA A 40 7.41 21.52 -14.63
N GLU A 41 6.90 22.72 -14.37
CA GLU A 41 7.31 23.57 -13.24
C GLU A 41 6.43 23.43 -11.97
N GLY A 42 5.33 22.67 -12.02
CA GLY A 42 4.29 22.70 -10.97
C GLY A 42 4.55 21.83 -9.73
N LEU A 43 5.17 20.66 -9.88
CA LEU A 43 5.34 19.70 -8.77
C LEU A 43 6.30 20.17 -7.65
N PRO A 44 7.45 20.80 -7.96
CA PRO A 44 8.36 21.31 -6.93
C PRO A 44 7.79 22.48 -6.13
N THR A 45 6.73 23.14 -6.63
CA THR A 45 6.09 24.29 -5.99
C THR A 45 4.77 23.92 -5.29
N LEU A 46 4.48 22.62 -5.14
CA LEU A 46 3.22 22.14 -4.58
C LEU A 46 2.99 22.62 -3.12
N GLY A 47 4.04 22.67 -2.29
CA GLY A 47 3.98 23.19 -0.93
C GLY A 47 3.56 24.67 -0.88
N ALA A 48 4.15 25.49 -1.75
CA ALA A 48 3.74 26.90 -1.91
C ALA A 48 2.30 27.03 -2.41
N ARG A 49 1.89 26.20 -3.39
CA ARG A 49 0.52 26.19 -3.93
C ARG A 49 -0.53 25.77 -2.90
N LEU A 50 -0.19 24.86 -1.99
CA LEU A 50 -1.06 24.41 -0.90
C LEU A 50 -1.26 25.51 0.14
N SER A 51 -0.22 26.30 0.39
CA SER A 51 -0.27 27.44 1.30
C SER A 51 -1.12 28.58 0.74
N ASP A 52 -1.08 28.78 -0.59
CA ASP A 52 -1.89 29.77 -1.30
C ASP A 52 -3.31 29.26 -1.67
N LEU A 53 -3.66 28.03 -1.29
CA LEU A 53 -4.93 27.42 -1.67
C LEU A 53 -6.08 27.98 -0.83
N HIS A 54 -6.93 28.79 -1.44
CA HIS A 54 -8.14 29.28 -0.80
C HIS A 54 -9.17 28.14 -0.65
N LEU A 55 -9.51 27.78 0.59
CA LEU A 55 -10.55 26.79 0.84
C LEU A 55 -11.93 27.32 0.42
N PRO A 56 -12.75 26.48 -0.25
CA PRO A 56 -14.15 26.80 -0.45
C PRO A 56 -14.87 27.03 0.89
N ALA A 57 -15.81 27.99 0.92
CA ALA A 57 -16.51 28.38 2.14
C ALA A 57 -17.26 27.22 2.85
N TRP A 58 -17.66 26.18 2.12
CA TRP A 58 -18.31 25.00 2.68
C TRP A 58 -17.32 24.02 3.36
N LEU A 59 -16.04 24.09 3.02
CA LEU A 59 -14.98 23.22 3.55
C LEU A 59 -14.18 23.91 4.66
N ALA A 60 -14.15 25.24 4.67
CA ALA A 60 -13.48 26.04 5.69
C ALA A 60 -13.85 25.66 7.14
N PRO A 61 -15.11 25.34 7.50
CA PRO A 61 -15.46 24.96 8.88
C PRO A 61 -14.93 23.58 9.30
N TRP A 62 -14.59 22.73 8.34
CA TRP A 62 -14.17 21.34 8.59
C TRP A 62 -12.65 21.18 8.63
N VAL A 63 -11.91 22.23 8.28
CA VAL A 63 -10.45 22.17 8.17
C VAL A 63 -9.83 22.96 9.33
N PRO A 64 -9.03 22.30 10.19
CA PRO A 64 -8.32 22.97 11.27
C PRO A 64 -7.37 24.05 10.74
N GLU A 65 -7.28 25.16 11.46
CA GLU A 65 -6.27 26.18 11.23
C GLU A 65 -4.88 25.54 11.32
N GLY A 66 -4.07 25.67 10.26
CA GLY A 66 -2.73 25.09 10.17
C GLY A 66 -2.65 23.72 9.50
N LEU A 67 -3.76 23.03 9.15
CA LEU A 67 -3.69 21.75 8.44
C LEU A 67 -2.99 21.89 7.07
N LEU A 68 -3.35 22.93 6.31
CA LEU A 68 -2.72 23.20 5.02
C LEU A 68 -1.23 23.54 5.15
N GLN A 69 -0.87 24.25 6.22
CA GLN A 69 0.52 24.62 6.49
C GLN A 69 1.35 23.40 6.90
N GLY A 70 0.82 22.55 7.78
CA GLY A 70 1.47 21.29 8.13
C GLY A 70 1.59 20.34 6.93
N LEU A 71 0.60 20.35 6.02
CA LEU A 71 0.69 19.61 4.76
C LEU A 71 1.72 20.21 3.80
N ALA A 72 1.83 21.54 3.72
CA ALA A 72 2.84 22.21 2.91
C ALA A 72 4.25 21.92 3.43
N GLU A 73 4.49 22.01 4.74
CA GLU A 73 5.77 21.65 5.37
C GLU A 73 6.11 20.18 5.17
N PHE A 74 5.10 19.30 5.28
CA PHE A 74 5.26 17.88 4.99
C PHE A 74 5.67 17.65 3.53
N VAL A 75 5.06 18.35 2.58
CA VAL A 75 5.42 18.26 1.17
C VAL A 75 6.83 18.81 0.92
N ASP A 76 7.20 19.91 1.56
CA ASP A 76 8.52 20.53 1.44
C ASP A 76 9.64 19.61 1.97
N LEU A 77 9.39 18.81 3.01
CA LEU A 77 10.32 17.77 3.47
C LEU A 77 10.68 16.76 2.36
N PHE A 78 9.77 16.51 1.42
CA PHE A 78 9.98 15.61 0.29
C PHE A 78 10.33 16.34 -1.01
N ALA A 79 10.35 17.67 -1.05
CA ALA A 79 10.65 18.42 -2.27
C ALA A 79 12.00 18.04 -2.93
N PRO A 80 13.11 17.80 -2.19
CA PRO A 80 14.35 17.33 -2.79
C PRO A 80 14.24 15.94 -3.42
N LEU A 81 13.51 15.03 -2.77
CA LEU A 81 13.26 13.69 -3.28
C LEU A 81 12.39 13.74 -4.54
N LEU A 82 11.36 14.58 -4.52
CA LEU A 82 10.47 14.79 -5.66
C LEU A 82 11.24 15.34 -6.86
N LYS A 83 12.15 16.30 -6.62
CA LYS A 83 13.06 16.83 -7.65
C LYS A 83 13.98 15.74 -8.22
N ALA A 84 14.59 14.92 -7.37
CA ALA A 84 15.45 13.82 -7.81
C ALA A 84 14.68 12.78 -8.66
N VAL A 85 13.44 12.46 -8.27
CA VAL A 85 12.56 11.57 -9.04
C VAL A 85 12.18 12.20 -10.38
N LEU A 86 11.87 13.49 -10.40
CA LEU A 86 11.55 14.24 -11.62
C LEU A 86 12.74 14.28 -12.59
N GLU A 87 13.96 14.48 -12.09
CA GLU A 87 15.18 14.41 -12.91
C GLU A 87 15.42 13.00 -13.48
N ALA A 88 15.03 11.95 -12.74
CA ALA A 88 15.12 10.56 -13.19
C ALA A 88 13.97 10.12 -14.12
N MET A 89 12.89 10.91 -14.24
CA MET A 89 11.71 10.56 -15.05
C MET A 89 11.99 10.22 -16.53
N PRO A 90 12.90 10.91 -17.25
CA PRO A 90 13.17 10.58 -18.66
C PRO A 90 13.67 9.15 -18.86
N VAL A 91 14.39 8.60 -17.88
CA VAL A 91 14.88 7.21 -17.88
C VAL A 91 13.80 6.25 -17.38
N LEU A 92 13.02 6.68 -16.38
CA LEU A 92 12.00 5.86 -15.75
C LEU A 92 10.72 5.74 -16.60
N GLY A 93 10.40 6.69 -17.48
CA GLY A 93 9.10 6.77 -18.16
C GLY A 93 8.64 5.47 -18.84
N GLU A 94 9.56 4.77 -19.52
CA GLU A 94 9.26 3.48 -20.18
C GLU A 94 9.23 2.28 -19.20
N TRP A 95 10.01 2.34 -18.13
CA TRP A 95 10.18 1.25 -17.17
C TRP A 95 9.26 1.34 -15.94
N LEU A 96 8.61 2.49 -15.74
CA LEU A 96 7.82 2.81 -14.56
C LEU A 96 6.64 1.86 -14.39
N SER A 97 5.89 1.61 -15.46
CA SER A 97 4.76 0.68 -15.43
C SER A 97 5.21 -0.76 -15.16
N PRO A 98 6.19 -1.34 -15.90
CA PRO A 98 6.76 -2.65 -15.57
C PRO A 98 7.25 -2.79 -14.13
N LEU A 99 7.99 -1.80 -13.61
CA LEU A 99 8.54 -1.83 -12.24
C LEU A 99 7.43 -1.87 -11.18
N ILE A 100 6.36 -1.10 -11.38
CA ILE A 100 5.21 -1.08 -10.47
C ILE A 100 4.50 -2.43 -10.50
N TRP A 101 4.27 -3.02 -11.67
CA TRP A 101 3.67 -4.36 -11.77
C TRP A 101 4.53 -5.44 -11.11
N VAL A 102 5.85 -5.37 -11.25
CA VAL A 102 6.80 -6.27 -10.57
C VAL A 102 6.73 -6.09 -9.05
N GLY A 103 6.73 -4.85 -8.56
CA GLY A 103 6.60 -4.54 -7.14
C GLY A 103 5.27 -5.03 -6.55
N TRP A 104 4.17 -4.81 -7.27
CA TRP A 104 2.86 -5.32 -6.88
C TRP A 104 2.85 -6.85 -6.81
N GLY A 105 3.34 -7.52 -7.86
CA GLY A 105 3.38 -8.97 -7.95
C GLY A 105 4.24 -9.59 -6.85
N LEU A 106 5.39 -8.99 -6.55
CA LEU A 106 6.27 -9.42 -5.47
C LEU A 106 5.58 -9.27 -4.11
N GLY A 107 4.93 -8.13 -3.84
CA GLY A 107 4.19 -7.92 -2.60
C GLY A 107 3.03 -8.91 -2.43
N MET A 108 2.25 -9.14 -3.49
CA MET A 108 1.18 -10.16 -3.49
C MET A 108 1.73 -11.56 -3.24
N PHE A 109 2.86 -11.91 -3.86
CA PHE A 109 3.52 -13.19 -3.66
C PHE A 109 3.95 -13.38 -2.20
N LEU A 110 4.57 -12.37 -1.58
CA LEU A 110 4.96 -12.41 -0.17
C LEU A 110 3.76 -12.55 0.77
N LEU A 111 2.67 -11.82 0.51
CA LEU A 111 1.45 -11.90 1.31
C LEU A 111 0.79 -13.27 1.22
N LEU A 112 0.76 -13.86 0.01
CA LEU A 112 0.25 -15.22 -0.19
C LEU A 112 1.13 -16.28 0.47
N LEU A 113 2.45 -16.13 0.40
CA LEU A 113 3.40 -16.99 1.12
C LEU A 113 3.19 -16.92 2.63
N LEU A 114 2.95 -15.73 3.17
CA LEU A 114 2.68 -15.54 4.59
C LEU A 114 1.37 -16.23 5.00
N GLY A 115 0.29 -16.01 4.25
CA GLY A 115 -1.01 -16.65 4.50
C GLY A 115 -0.97 -18.18 4.36
N GLY A 116 -0.30 -18.68 3.32
CA GLY A 116 -0.11 -20.11 3.08
C GLY A 116 0.79 -20.77 4.11
N GLY A 117 1.93 -20.15 4.45
CA GLY A 117 2.88 -20.64 5.45
C GLY A 117 2.25 -20.75 6.83
N LEU A 118 1.54 -19.71 7.28
CA LEU A 118 0.82 -19.73 8.54
C LEU A 118 -0.28 -20.82 8.53
N SER A 119 -1.00 -20.96 7.41
CA SER A 119 -2.01 -22.01 7.23
C SER A 119 -1.45 -23.43 7.35
N LEU A 120 -0.25 -23.67 6.82
CA LEU A 120 0.45 -24.96 6.88
C LEU A 120 0.94 -25.27 8.30
N LEU A 121 1.55 -24.29 8.98
CA LEU A 121 2.01 -24.42 10.37
C LEU A 121 0.88 -24.86 11.30
N LEU A 122 -0.29 -24.21 11.19
CA LEU A 122 -1.47 -24.58 11.98
C LEU A 122 -1.94 -26.01 11.70
N LYS A 123 -1.88 -26.44 10.43
CA LYS A 123 -2.29 -27.79 10.03
C LYS A 123 -1.32 -28.84 10.60
N LEU A 124 -0.02 -28.55 10.58
CA LEU A 124 1.02 -29.40 11.16
C LEU A 124 0.93 -29.48 12.69
N MET A 125 0.54 -28.40 13.36
CA MET A 125 0.32 -28.40 14.81
C MET A 125 -0.93 -29.23 15.18
N GLN A 126 -2.00 -29.13 14.40
CA GLN A 126 -3.21 -29.94 14.60
C GLN A 126 -2.99 -31.42 14.33
N SER A 127 -2.21 -31.78 13.30
CA SER A 127 -1.90 -33.17 13.01
C SER A 127 -1.05 -33.80 14.12
N LYS A 128 -0.07 -33.07 14.67
CA LYS A 128 0.73 -33.51 15.82
C LYS A 128 -0.12 -33.69 17.08
N ALA A 129 -1.02 -32.75 17.37
CA ALA A 129 -1.95 -32.86 18.50
C ALA A 129 -2.88 -34.08 18.38
N ALA A 130 -3.36 -34.38 17.17
CA ALA A 130 -4.20 -35.57 16.93
C ALA A 130 -3.42 -36.89 17.08
N SER A 131 -2.14 -36.93 16.69
CA SER A 131 -1.29 -38.11 16.86
C SER A 131 -0.89 -38.40 18.31
N LEU A 132 -0.97 -37.39 19.19
CA LEU A 132 -0.66 -37.52 20.62
C LEU A 132 -1.89 -37.83 21.47
N ALA A 133 -3.10 -37.79 20.88
CA ALA A 133 -4.32 -38.20 21.57
C ALA A 133 -4.31 -39.75 21.71
N PRO A 134 -4.33 -40.30 22.94
CA PRO A 134 -4.36 -41.74 23.13
C PRO A 134 -5.56 -42.35 22.42
N GLN A 135 -5.38 -43.46 21.68
CA GLN A 135 -6.49 -44.26 21.19
C GLN A 135 -7.35 -44.66 22.39
N ARG A 136 -8.51 -44.02 22.57
CA ARG A 136 -9.58 -44.58 23.41
C ARG A 136 -10.08 -45.82 22.69
N SER A 137 -9.55 -46.97 23.07
CA SER A 137 -10.16 -48.26 22.78
C SER A 137 -11.58 -48.25 23.34
N LEU A 138 -12.57 -48.24 22.45
CA LEU A 138 -13.95 -48.51 22.83
C LEU A 138 -14.04 -49.99 23.19
N PRO A 139 -14.51 -50.37 24.39
CA PRO A 139 -14.76 -51.77 24.71
C PRO A 139 -15.88 -52.31 23.81
N SER A 140 -15.59 -53.42 23.15
CA SER A 140 -16.56 -54.24 22.41
C SER A 140 -17.63 -54.77 23.37
N ALA A 141 -18.89 -54.44 23.10
CA ALA A 141 -20.06 -55.06 23.70
C ALA A 141 -20.91 -55.68 22.58
#